data_AF-A0A967SVL3-F1
#
_entry.id   AF-A0A967SVL3-F1
#
_cell.length_a   1.000
_cell.length_b   1.000
_cell.length_c   1.000
_cell.angle_alpha   90.00
_cell.angle_beta   90.00
_cell.angle_gamma   90.00
#
_symmetry.space_group_name_H-M   'P 1'
#
loop_
_entity.id
_entity.type
_entity.pdbx_description
1 polymer ?
#
loop_
_entity_poly.entity_id
_entity_poly.type
_entity_poly.pdbx_seq_one_letter_code
_entity_poly.pdbx_strand_id
1 'polypeptide(L)' 'VVVCLNLIDEAKRKRLIIDQRSLSKDLGIPVIPTAARTGVGMQELLKAINEVASGEYVCRPYRIKGESKMLKKAIDRLI' A
#
# COMPACT_ATOMS: atom_id res chain seq x y z
N VAL A 1 6.65 2.61 4.30
CA VAL A 1 5.79 1.44 4.02
C VAL A 1 5.56 1.37 2.52
N VAL A 2 5.60 0.19 1.92
CA VAL A 2 5.31 -0.05 0.49
C VAL A 2 4.28 -1.16 0.39
N VAL A 3 3.28 -1.01 -0.49
CA VAL A 3 2.26 -2.04 -0.74
C VAL A 3 2.60 -2.81 -2.00
N CYS A 4 2.69 -4.13 -1.85
CA CYS A 4 2.74 -5.08 -2.96
C CYS A 4 1.30 -5.50 -3.31
N LEU A 5 0.73 -4.91 -4.36
CA LEU A 5 -0.58 -5.29 -4.88
C LEU A 5 -0.41 -6.52 -5.78
N ASN A 6 -0.41 -7.71 -5.16
CA ASN A 6 -0.12 -8.97 -5.84
C ASN A 6 -1.34 -9.57 -6.58
N LEU A 7 -1.07 -10.56 -7.43
CA LEU A 7 -2.06 -11.32 -8.21
C LEU A 7 -2.82 -10.47 -9.26
N ILE A 8 -2.13 -9.50 -9.88
CA ILE A 8 -2.73 -8.63 -10.91
C ILE A 8 -3.12 -9.38 -12.20
N ASP A 9 -2.48 -10.52 -12.46
CA ASP A 9 -2.82 -11.44 -13.54
C ASP A 9 -4.18 -12.11 -13.30
N GLU A 10 -4.41 -12.58 -12.08
CA GLU A 10 -5.70 -13.15 -11.68
C GLU A 10 -6.81 -12.09 -11.66
N ALA A 11 -6.51 -10.86 -11.22
CA ALA A 11 -7.46 -9.75 -11.28
C ALA A 11 -7.89 -9.48 -12.74
N LYS A 12 -6.93 -9.39 -13.66
CA LYS A 12 -7.20 -9.23 -15.11
C LYS A 12 -8.01 -10.40 -15.66
N ARG A 13 -7.69 -11.64 -15.29
CA ARG A 13 -8.43 -12.85 -15.71
C ARG A 13 -9.89 -12.80 -15.26
N LYS A 14 -10.15 -12.24 -14.08
CA LYS A 14 -11.50 -12.00 -13.52
C LYS A 14 -12.15 -10.71 -14.01
N ARG A 15 -11.56 -10.00 -14.99
CA ARG A 15 -12.03 -8.72 -15.53
C ARG A 15 -12.15 -7.62 -14.46
N LEU A 16 -11.32 -7.69 -13.42
CA LEU A 16 -11.18 -6.66 -12.41
C LEU A 16 -10.11 -5.66 -12.84
N ILE A 17 -10.47 -4.38 -12.89
CA ILE A 17 -9.56 -3.28 -13.18
C ILE A 17 -9.29 -2.55 -11.87
N ILE A 18 -8.03 -2.51 -11.46
CA ILE A 18 -7.61 -1.82 -10.25
C ILE A 18 -6.89 -0.54 -10.67
N ASP A 19 -7.41 0.61 -10.23
CA ASP A 19 -6.71 1.88 -10.36
C ASP A 19 -5.65 2.01 -9.27
N GLN A 20 -4.45 1.52 -9.58
CA GLN A 20 -3.31 1.57 -8.68
C GLN A 20 -2.87 3.00 -8.35
N ARG A 21 -3.09 3.99 -9.24
CA ARG A 21 -2.72 5.39 -8.98
C ARG A 21 -3.63 6.00 -7.93
N SER A 22 -4.94 5.83 -8.11
CA SER A 22 -5.92 6.31 -7.12
C SER A 22 -5.70 5.61 -5.77
N LEU A 23 -5.49 4.29 -5.77
CA LEU A 23 -5.20 3.54 -4.53
C LEU A 23 -3.93 4.04 -3.81
N SER A 24 -2.85 4.30 -4.56
CA SER A 24 -1.61 4.84 -3.99
C SER A 24 -1.82 6.23 -3.39
N LYS A 25 -2.59 7.09 -4.08
CA LYS A 25 -2.93 8.43 -3.60
C LYS A 25 -3.78 8.39 -2.33
N ASP A 26 -4.81 7.55 -2.31
CA ASP A 26 -5.76 7.44 -1.19
C ASP A 26 -5.08 6.88 0.05
N LEU A 27 -4.18 5.90 -0.12
CA LEU A 27 -3.38 5.34 0.97
C LEU A 27 -2.18 6.20 1.37
N GLY A 28 -1.72 7.11 0.49
CA GLY A 28 -0.56 7.98 0.71
C GLY A 28 0.78 7.23 0.76
N ILE A 29 0.87 6.06 0.13
CA ILE A 29 2.05 5.20 0.08
C ILE A 29 2.22 4.60 -1.32
N PRO A 30 3.44 4.19 -1.72
CA PRO A 30 3.65 3.53 -2.99
C PRO A 30 2.90 2.19 -3.02
N VAL A 31 2.15 1.96 -4.10
CA VAL A 31 1.46 0.71 -4.38
C VAL A 31 2.02 0.15 -5.68
N ILE A 32 2.64 -1.01 -5.64
CA ILE A 32 3.26 -1.62 -6.81
C ILE A 32 2.42 -2.83 -7.24
N PRO A 33 1.87 -2.84 -8.47
CA PRO A 33 1.11 -3.96 -8.99
C PRO A 33 2.08 -5.09 -9.37
N THR A 34 1.87 -6.30 -8.84
CA THR A 34 2.77 -7.43 -9.05
C THR A 34 2.03 -8.72 -9.42
N ALA A 35 2.73 -9.59 -10.15
CA ALA A 35 2.40 -11.00 -10.23
C ALA A 35 3.66 -11.78 -9.83
N ALA A 36 3.83 -11.98 -8.52
CA ALA A 36 5.10 -12.45 -7.95
C ALA A 36 5.58 -13.78 -8.57
N ARG A 37 4.66 -14.70 -8.88
CA ARG A 37 4.98 -16.00 -9.50
C ARG A 37 5.68 -15.86 -10.86
N THR A 38 5.34 -14.83 -11.63
CA THR A 38 5.91 -14.58 -12.97
C THR A 38 6.96 -13.46 -12.93
N GLY A 39 7.28 -12.92 -11.76
CA GLY A 39 8.27 -11.86 -11.57
C GLY A 39 7.82 -10.46 -11.98
N VAL A 40 6.57 -10.29 -12.43
CA VAL A 40 6.06 -8.99 -12.90
C VAL A 40 5.98 -8.01 -11.72
N GLY A 41 6.52 -6.80 -11.91
CA GLY A 41 6.48 -5.71 -10.94
C GLY A 41 7.51 -5.83 -9.80
N MET A 42 8.34 -6.87 -9.79
CA MET A 42 9.26 -7.13 -8.68
C MET A 42 10.46 -6.18 -8.66
N GLN A 43 10.97 -5.76 -9.83
CA GLN A 43 12.05 -4.77 -9.88
C GLN A 43 11.55 -3.39 -9.43
N GLU A 44 10.35 -3.01 -9.86
CA GLU A 44 9.67 -1.78 -9.44
C GLU A 44 9.38 -1.80 -7.93
N LEU A 45 9.02 -2.96 -7.40
CA LEU A 45 8.81 -3.13 -5.96
C LEU A 45 10.10 -2.91 -5.18
N LEU A 46 11.21 -3.51 -5.61
CA LEU A 46 12.52 -3.31 -4.98
C LEU A 46 12.98 -1.85 -5.06
N LYS A 47 12.77 -1.19 -6.21
CA LYS A 47 13.05 0.23 -6.38
C LYS A 47 12.25 1.09 -5.40
N ALA A 48 10.94 0.86 -5.30
CA ALA A 48 10.06 1.59 -4.38
C ALA A 48 10.44 1.35 -2.91
N ILE A 49 10.86 0.13 -2.55
CA ILE A 49 11.39 -0.18 -1.21
C ILE A 49 12.64 0.66 -0.95
N ASN A 50 13.58 0.71 -1.89
CA ASN A 50 14.79 1.51 -1.75
C ASN A 50 14.47 3.00 -1.59
N GLU A 51 13.62 3.57 -2.44
CA GLU A 51 13.22 4.99 -2.38
C GLU A 51 12.57 5.35 -1.03
N VAL A 52 11.74 4.46 -0.48
CA VAL A 52 11.11 4.68 0.84
C VAL A 52 12.12 4.51 1.97
N ALA A 53 13.05 3.55 1.86
CA ALA A 53 14.06 3.29 2.88
C ALA A 53 15.15 4.38 2.92
N SER A 54 15.53 4.92 1.75
CA SER A 54 16.49 6.03 1.63
C SER A 54 15.87 7.39 1.99
N GLY A 55 14.53 7.47 2.05
CA GLY A 55 13.80 8.71 2.33
C GLY A 55 13.57 9.59 1.10
N GLU A 56 13.95 9.14 -0.09
CA GLU A 56 13.61 9.79 -1.37
C GLU A 56 12.09 9.86 -1.58
N TYR A 57 11.36 8.83 -1.12
CA TYR A 57 9.90 8.84 -1.08
C TYR A 57 9.40 8.95 0.36
N VAL A 58 8.74 10.08 0.68
CA VAL A 58 8.13 10.31 1.99
C VAL A 58 6.67 9.86 2.00
N CYS A 59 6.41 8.74 2.69
CA CYS A 59 5.06 8.21 2.88
C CYS A 59 4.22 9.11 3.79
N ARG A 60 2.94 9.30 3.44
CA ARG A 60 1.93 9.96 4.29
C ARG A 60 0.72 9.03 4.45
N PRO A 61 0.86 7.93 5.22
CA PRO A 61 -0.13 6.87 5.26
C PRO A 61 -1.49 7.38 5.73
N TYR A 62 -2.55 6.92 5.06
CA TYR A 62 -3.92 7.20 5.45
C TYR A 62 -4.18 6.74 6.89
N ARG A 63 -4.72 7.65 7.71
CA ARG A 63 -5.17 7.36 9.06
C ARG A 63 -6.68 7.47 9.11
N ILE A 64 -7.33 6.42 9.60
CA ILE A 64 -8.79 6.37 9.73
C ILE A 64 -9.23 7.53 10.64
N LYS A 65 -10.00 8.47 10.09
CA LYS A 65 -10.63 9.53 10.86
C LYS A 65 -11.92 8.99 11.46
N GLY A 66 -11.84 8.48 12.69
CA GLY A 66 -12.99 7.86 13.33
C GLY A 66 -12.63 7.11 14.59
N GLU A 67 -11.83 7.71 15.47
CA GLU A 67 -11.78 7.22 16.84
C GLU A 67 -12.96 7.83 17.59
N SER A 68 -13.95 7.01 17.96
CA SER A 68 -14.76 7.34 19.13
C SER A 68 -13.79 7.68 20.26
N LYS A 69 -14.06 8.75 21.02
CA LYS A 69 -13.22 9.12 22.19
C LYS A 69 -12.98 7.92 23.12
N MET A 70 -13.94 6.98 23.14
CA MET A 70 -13.84 5.71 23.87
C MET A 70 -12.79 4.76 23.28
N LEU A 71 -12.76 4.59 21.96
CA LEU A 71 -11.76 3.75 21.29
C LEU A 71 -10.35 4.30 21.50
N LYS A 72 -10.18 5.62 21.37
CA LYS A 72 -8.89 6.27 21.64
C LYS A 72 -8.42 6.05 23.08
N LYS A 73 -9.29 6.32 24.05
CA LYS A 73 -9.00 6.06 25.48
C LYS A 73 -8.68 4.59 25.77
N ALA A 74 -9.31 3.65 25.07
CA ALA A 74 -9.03 2.23 25.25
C ALA A 74 -7.66 1.84 24.68
N ILE A 75 -7.30 2.37 23.51
CA ILE A 75 -5.99 2.16 22.88
C ILE A 75 -4.88 2.79 23.75
N ASP A 76 -5.07 4.02 24.22
CA ASP A 76 -4.09 4.73 25.09
C ASP A 76 -3.86 4.03 26.44
N ARG A 77 -4.74 3.13 26.88
CA ARG A 77 -4.56 2.33 28.10
C ARG A 77 -3.81 1.02 27.88
N LEU A 78 -3.69 0.57 26.63
CA LEU A 78 -3.06 -0.70 26.26
C LEU A 78 -1.60 -0.54 25.83
N ILE A 79 -1.17 0.68 25.53
CA ILE A 79 0.21 1.05 25.15
C ILE A 79 0.81 1.83 26.31
#